data_AF-A0A3D4PAQ8-F1
#
_entry.id   AF-A0A3D4PAQ8-F1
#
_cell.length_a   1.000
_cell.length_b   1.000
_cell.length_c   1.000
_cell.angle_alpha   90.00
_cell.angle_beta   90.00
_cell.angle_gamma   90.00
#
_symmetry.space_group_name_H-M   'P 1'
#
loop_
_entity.id
_entity.type
_entity.pdbx_description
1 polymer ?
#
loop_
_entity_poly.entity_id
_entity_poly.type
_entity_poly.pdbx_seq_one_letter_code
_entity_poly.pdbx_strand_id
1 'polypeptide(L)' 'MIKPLTCPVCNKQLPPQVTVSSATFPFCSERCRNVDLLRWSDGKYAIVEDIKDRPDLVQEYLEKLEELGEAEYEDDQESM' A
#
# COMPACT_ATOMS: atom_id res chain seq x y z
N MET A 1 32.72 -6.98 -4.15
CA MET A 1 32.25 -7.71 -2.95
C MET A 1 30.78 -8.05 -3.13
N ILE A 2 30.38 -9.31 -2.94
CA ILE A 2 28.97 -9.72 -3.01
C ILE A 2 28.33 -9.37 -1.67
N LYS A 3 27.24 -8.58 -1.68
CA LYS A 3 26.51 -8.24 -0.46
C LYS A 3 25.74 -9.47 0.04
N PRO A 4 25.78 -9.79 1.35
CA PRO A 4 24.99 -10.90 1.89
C PRO A 4 23.50 -10.60 1.76
N LEU A 5 22.71 -11.63 1.45
CA LEU A 5 21.26 -11.52 1.40
C LEU A 5 20.70 -11.38 2.81
N THR A 6 19.78 -10.45 3.01
CA THR A 6 19.16 -10.15 4.31
C THR A 6 17.64 -10.25 4.21
N CYS A 7 17.00 -10.72 5.28
CA CYS A 7 15.54 -10.72 5.37
C CYS A 7 14.99 -9.28 5.34
N PRO A 8 14.04 -8.95 4.46
CA PRO A 8 13.53 -7.58 4.33
C PRO A 8 12.70 -7.11 5.52
N VAL A 9 12.27 -8.03 6.39
CA VAL A 9 11.40 -7.74 7.53
C VAL A 9 12.19 -7.43 8.81
N CYS A 10 13.30 -8.15 9.05
CA CYS A 10 14.07 -8.07 10.30
C CYS A 10 15.59 -7.88 10.09
N ASN A 11 16.06 -7.75 8.86
CA ASN A 11 17.47 -7.57 8.48
C ASN A 11 18.42 -8.70 8.91
N LYS A 12 17.91 -9.83 9.38
CA LYS A 12 18.73 -11.02 9.67
C LYS A 12 19.38 -11.52 8.39
N GLN A 13 20.68 -11.81 8.43
CA GLN A 13 21.39 -12.43 7.33
C GLN A 13 20.81 -13.80 7.02
N LEU A 14 20.53 -14.06 5.74
CA LEU A 14 20.11 -15.37 5.29
C LEU A 14 21.33 -16.31 5.25
N PRO A 15 21.17 -17.58 5.69
CA PRO A 15 22.22 -18.57 5.55
C PRO A 15 22.66 -18.72 4.08
N PRO A 16 23.95 -18.99 3.79
CA PRO A 16 24.47 -19.07 2.42
C PRO A 16 23.83 -20.17 1.57
N GLN A 17 23.24 -21.18 2.20
CA GLN A 17 22.52 -22.27 1.54
C GLN A 17 21.08 -21.92 1.13
N VAL A 18 20.53 -20.77 1.54
CA VAL A 18 19.18 -20.37 1.15
C VAL A 18 19.19 -19.94 -0.31
N THR A 19 18.52 -20.72 -1.14
CA THR A 19 18.29 -20.42 -2.56
C THR A 19 16.90 -19.83 -2.78
N VAL A 20 16.66 -19.31 -3.99
CA VAL A 20 15.34 -18.82 -4.44
C VAL A 20 14.23 -19.88 -4.33
N SER A 21 14.59 -21.17 -4.39
CA SER A 21 13.65 -22.29 -4.23
C SER A 21 13.32 -22.64 -2.77
N SER A 22 13.91 -21.96 -1.79
CA SER A 22 13.64 -22.23 -0.38
C SER A 22 12.25 -21.72 0.00
N ALA A 23 11.47 -22.52 0.74
CA ALA A 23 10.07 -22.23 1.05
C ALA A 23 9.80 -20.89 1.75
N THR A 24 10.79 -20.35 2.48
CA THR A 24 10.68 -19.06 3.17
C THR A 24 11.42 -17.93 2.47
N PHE A 25 12.20 -18.18 1.41
CA PHE A 25 12.91 -17.11 0.70
C PHE A 25 11.89 -16.08 0.15
N PRO A 26 12.14 -14.75 0.27
CA PRO A 26 13.37 -14.06 0.74
C PRO A 26 13.42 -13.78 2.26
N PHE A 27 12.57 -14.44 3.05
CA PHE A 27 12.47 -14.25 4.50
C PHE A 27 13.30 -15.28 5.28
N CYS A 28 13.73 -14.91 6.49
CA CYS A 28 14.48 -15.81 7.36
C CYS A 28 13.60 -16.87 8.06
N SER A 29 12.27 -16.72 8.01
CA SER A 29 11.30 -17.62 8.66
C SER A 29 9.89 -17.36 8.13
N GLU A 30 8.99 -18.32 8.35
CA GLU A 30 7.56 -18.18 8.10
C GLU A 30 6.95 -17.00 8.87
N ARG A 31 7.38 -16.75 10.11
CA ARG A 31 6.95 -15.58 10.89
C ARG A 31 7.20 -14.28 10.13
N CYS A 32 8.39 -14.12 9.55
CA CYS A 32 8.70 -12.90 8.79
C CYS A 32 7.87 -12.80 7.51
N ARG A 33 7.64 -13.91 6.80
CA ARG A 33 6.75 -13.94 5.62
C ARG A 33 5.34 -13.44 5.98
N ASN A 34 4.78 -13.93 7.09
CA ASN A 34 3.43 -13.54 7.51
C ASN A 34 3.35 -12.09 8.00
N VAL A 35 4.41 -11.58 8.66
CA VAL A 35 4.48 -10.17 9.04
C VAL A 35 4.50 -9.27 7.80
N ASP A 36 5.25 -9.65 6.76
CA ASP A 36 5.28 -8.88 5.52
C ASP A 36 3.90 -8.86 4.84
N LEU A 37 3.25 -10.02 4.76
CA LEU A 37 1.88 -10.13 4.25
C LEU A 37 0.90 -9.23 5.03
N LEU A 38 1.00 -9.20 6.36
CA LEU A 38 0.17 -8.31 7.17
C LEU A 38 0.46 -6.83 6.88
N ARG A 39 1.72 -6.44 6.66
CA ARG A 39 2.06 -5.05 6.30
C ARG A 39 1.47 -4.63 4.96
N TRP A 40 1.42 -5.55 3.99
CA TRP A 40 0.69 -5.33 2.74
C TRP A 40 -0.80 -5.17 2.99
N SER A 41 -1.41 -6.08 3.75
CA SER A 41 -2.84 -6.05 4.06
C SER A 41 -3.25 -4.81 4.86
N ASP A 42 -2.38 -4.31 5.74
CA ASP A 42 -2.58 -3.10 6.54
C ASP A 42 -2.38 -1.81 5.72
N GLY A 43 -1.96 -1.90 4.46
CA GLY A 43 -1.63 -0.73 3.63
C GLY A 43 -0.36 0.02 4.06
N LYS A 44 0.51 -0.60 4.88
CA LYS A 44 1.79 0.02 5.31
C LYS A 44 2.81 0.11 4.17
N TYR A 45 2.64 -0.72 3.15
CA TYR A 45 3.37 -0.60 1.91
C TYR A 45 2.41 -0.04 0.85
N ALA A 46 2.75 1.14 0.34
CA ALA A 46 2.01 1.81 -0.71
C ALA A 46 3.00 2.52 -1.64
N ILE A 47 2.67 2.54 -2.92
CA ILE A 47 3.31 3.44 -3.88
C ILE A 47 2.43 4.68 -3.89
N VAL A 48 2.96 5.77 -3.34
CA VAL A 48 2.24 7.04 -3.22
C VAL A 48 2.78 8.03 -4.22
N GLU A 49 1.88 8.82 -4.80
CA GLU A 49 2.19 9.97 -5.65
C GLU A 49 1.62 11.23 -4.97
N ASP A 50 2.27 12.38 -5.12
CA ASP A 50 1.71 13.64 -4.65
C ASP A 50 0.52 14.00 -5.56
N ILE A 51 -0.61 14.37 -4.95
CA ILE A 51 -1.81 14.74 -5.67
C ILE A 51 -1.58 15.95 -6.60
N LYS A 52 -0.61 16.81 -6.29
CA LYS A 52 -0.22 17.95 -7.14
C LYS A 52 0.31 17.53 -8.51
N ASP A 53 0.86 16.32 -8.60
CA ASP A 53 1.38 15.76 -9.84
C ASP A 53 0.28 15.06 -10.66
N ARG A 54 -0.97 15.06 -10.17
CA ARG A 54 -2.15 14.42 -10.78
C ARG A 54 -3.32 15.40 -10.93
N PRO A 55 -3.19 16.42 -11.81
CA PRO A 55 -4.22 17.45 -11.99
C PRO A 55 -5.56 16.89 -12.52
N ASP A 56 -5.52 15.76 -13.24
CA ASP A 56 -6.68 15.01 -13.69
C ASP A 56 -7.55 14.55 -12.51
N LEU A 57 -6.92 13.98 -11.48
CA LEU A 57 -7.61 13.50 -10.28
C LEU A 57 -8.12 14.63 -9.39
N VAL A 58 -7.38 15.75 -9.34
CA VAL A 58 -7.81 16.94 -8.60
C VAL A 58 -9.11 17.49 -9.19
N GLN A 59 -9.18 17.60 -10.50
CA GLN A 59 -10.37 18.10 -11.19
C GLN A 59 -11.57 17.18 -10.96
N GLU A 60 -11.41 15.86 -11.16
CA GLU A 60 -12.45 14.85 -10.89
C GLU A 60 -12.97 14.93 -9.44
N TYR A 61 -12.08 15.13 -8.47
CA TYR A 61 -12.46 15.24 -7.07
C TYR A 61 -13.27 16.50 -6.77
N LEU A 62 -12.91 17.65 -7.39
CA LEU A 62 -13.65 18.89 -7.23
C LEU A 62 -15.06 18.80 -7.83
N GLU A 63 -15.18 18.27 -9.05
CA GLU A 63 -16.47 18.02 -9.70
C GLU A 63 -17.36 17.13 -8.83
N LYS A 64 -16.81 16.06 -8.28
CA LYS A 64 -17.54 15.17 -7.38
C LYS A 64 -17.98 15.83 -6.07
N LEU A 65 -17.20 16.78 -5.54
CA LEU A 65 -17.59 17.54 -4.35
C LEU A 65 -18.73 18.53 -4.66
N GLU A 66 -18.72 19.14 -5.85
CA GLU A 66 -19.82 19.99 -6.32
C GLU A 66 -21.10 19.16 -6.48
N GLU A 67 -21.03 17.99 -7.12
CA GLU A 67 -22.15 17.06 -7.27
C GLU A 67 -22.71 16.56 -5.92
N LEU A 68 -21.84 16.29 -4.94
CA LEU A 68 -22.28 15.87 -3.59
C LEU A 68 -22.93 17.02 -2.83
N GLY A 69 -22.40 18.23 -2.98
CA GLY A 69 -23.11 19.42 -2.53
C GLY A 69 -24.49 19.47 -3.18
N GLU A 70 -24.56 19.31 -4.50
CA GLU A 70 -25.78 19.26 -5.32
C GLU A 70 -26.85 18.33 -4.81
N ALA A 71 -26.46 17.10 -4.51
CA ALA A 71 -27.39 16.12 -3.97
C ALA A 71 -27.91 16.51 -2.57
N GLU A 72 -27.08 17.09 -1.69
CA GLU A 72 -27.50 17.43 -0.32
C GLU A 72 -28.59 18.52 -0.28
N TYR A 73 -28.54 19.53 -1.15
CA TYR A 73 -29.55 20.58 -1.13
C TYR A 73 -30.86 20.23 -1.84
N GLU A 74 -30.84 19.33 -2.81
CA GLU A 74 -32.06 18.81 -3.43
C GLU A 74 -32.85 17.92 -2.43
N ASP A 75 -32.16 17.07 -1.66
CA ASP A 75 -32.76 16.24 -0.61
C ASP A 75 -33.42 17.09 0.50
N ASP A 76 -32.77 18.19 0.92
CA ASP A 76 -33.33 19.10 1.92
C ASP A 76 -34.59 19.80 1.43
N GLN A 77 -34.66 20.14 0.13
CA GLN A 77 -35.78 20.86 -0.48
C GLN A 77 -37.00 19.95 -0.76
N GLU A 78 -36.80 18.65 -0.96
CA GLU A 78 -37.87 17.65 -1.11
C GLU A 78 -38.44 17.16 0.24
N SER A 79 -37.75 17.44 1.36
CA SER A 79 -38.20 17.10 2.72
C SER A 79 -39.12 18.14 3.40
N MET A 80 -39.37 19.30 2.77
CA MET A 80 -40.23 20.40 3.26
C MET A 80 -41.66 20.37 2.72
#